data_AF-A0AAV9PI80-F1
#
_entry.id   AF-A0AAV9PI80-F1
#
_cell.length_a   1.000
_cell.length_b   1.000
_cell.length_c   1.000
_cell.angle_alpha   90.00
_cell.angle_beta   90.00
_cell.angle_gamma   90.00
#
_symmetry.space_group_name_H-M   'P 1'
#
loop_
_entity.id
_entity.type
_entity.pdbx_description
1 polymer ?
#
loop_
_entity_poly.entity_id
_entity_poly.type
_entity_poly.pdbx_seq_one_letter_code
_entity_poly.pdbx_strand_id
1 'polypeptide(L)'
;MPPRYFKNDAELARRDPHRQLEASLNRLVTNYPPASIQPGGGLFKGPISVAYIFLVLQQLYPDLTIADTPLSSLSSAYLKHAQDNIGSYPGPTVGKCGLTDDILCMLAIGAASSKDADMAASLCDYSAEAIDPESENEVLYGRAGYLYLLRLVKASFGDNPKTMQLLNDTQDDVIDAILDSPRPWKWHGKVYIGAVHGAIGIITQIVLCNPQKYAPKLETELAVLLTYQFESGNFPSSVPVEKDRLVQVCHGAPGVIVSLNSIKEYFPALRDKIEKAVAKGREAIWERGLLTKEPCLCHGISGNALALQDKEFEHLLTYTTGNEMKAMEKDGLLEKSSSPEGLFTGEAGRAWCWAVADLGLKKAVLGYNDL
;
A
#
# COMPACT_ATOMS: atom_id res chain seq x y z
N MET A 1 9.72 -27.49 -0.36
CA MET A 1 10.35 -26.15 -0.37
C MET A 1 10.54 -25.72 1.07
N PRO A 2 11.68 -25.12 1.43
CA PRO A 2 11.87 -24.56 2.77
C PRO A 2 10.81 -23.48 3.08
N PRO A 3 10.54 -23.19 4.36
CA PRO A 3 9.68 -22.08 4.76
C PRO A 3 10.18 -20.76 4.16
N ARG A 4 9.27 -19.87 3.75
CA ARG A 4 9.61 -18.51 3.25
C ARG A 4 9.65 -17.46 4.37
N TYR A 5 9.92 -17.92 5.58
CA TYR A 5 10.05 -17.13 6.80
C TYR A 5 11.06 -17.83 7.72
N PHE A 6 11.63 -17.09 8.65
CA PHE A 6 12.49 -17.61 9.71
C PHE A 6 11.85 -17.39 11.08
N LYS A 7 12.30 -18.15 12.08
CA LYS A 7 11.71 -18.11 13.41
C LYS A 7 12.00 -16.79 14.11
N ASN A 8 11.02 -16.32 14.87
CA ASN A 8 11.17 -15.21 15.79
C ASN A 8 11.51 -15.75 17.20
N ASP A 9 12.79 -15.97 17.46
CA ASP A 9 13.30 -16.55 18.72
C ASP A 9 14.16 -15.58 19.54
N ALA A 10 14.36 -14.36 19.05
CA ALA A 10 15.11 -13.33 19.74
C ALA A 10 14.24 -12.58 20.77
N GLU A 11 14.89 -11.99 21.78
CA GLU A 11 14.21 -11.08 22.69
C GLU A 11 13.71 -9.82 21.97
N LEU A 12 12.64 -9.22 22.50
CA LEU A 12 12.12 -7.95 21.99
C LEU A 12 13.24 -6.91 21.98
N ALA A 13 13.38 -6.23 20.84
CA ALA A 13 14.47 -5.32 20.58
C ALA A 13 13.96 -4.13 19.77
N ARG A 14 14.74 -3.06 19.77
CA ARG A 14 14.48 -1.89 18.93
C ARG A 14 15.78 -1.32 18.38
N ARG A 15 15.66 -0.44 17.40
CA ARG A 15 16.74 0.36 16.85
C ARG A 15 16.36 1.83 16.93
N ASP A 16 17.32 2.71 16.75
CA ASP A 16 17.07 4.14 16.54
C ASP A 16 16.36 4.31 15.19
N PRO A 17 15.07 4.66 15.17
CA PRO A 17 14.27 4.68 13.95
C PRO A 17 14.71 5.80 13.01
N HIS A 18 15.05 6.99 13.52
CA HIS A 18 15.54 8.10 12.73
C HIS A 18 16.80 7.71 11.96
N ARG A 19 17.78 7.11 12.65
CA ARG A 19 19.01 6.65 12.01
C ARG A 19 18.77 5.57 10.96
N GLN A 20 17.79 4.69 11.15
CA GLN A 20 17.45 3.67 10.17
C GLN A 20 16.70 4.23 8.96
N LEU A 21 15.85 5.24 9.16
CA LEU A 21 15.23 6.03 8.09
C LEU A 21 16.31 6.65 7.20
N GLU A 22 17.24 7.42 7.77
CA GLU A 22 18.34 8.02 7.02
C GLU A 22 19.17 6.98 6.28
N ALA A 23 19.50 5.86 6.93
CA ALA A 23 20.26 4.79 6.29
C ALA A 23 19.51 4.13 5.12
N SER A 24 18.18 4.03 5.22
CA SER A 24 17.29 3.51 4.19
C SER A 24 17.22 4.47 2.98
N LEU A 25 17.01 5.76 3.23
CA LEU A 25 16.99 6.79 2.19
C LEU A 25 18.35 6.97 1.51
N ASN A 26 19.46 6.92 2.28
CA ASN A 26 20.81 6.94 1.71
C ASN A 26 21.04 5.75 0.76
N ARG A 27 20.62 4.53 1.12
CA ARG A 27 20.70 3.38 0.21
C ARG A 27 19.82 3.56 -1.01
N LEU A 28 18.61 4.10 -0.85
CA LEU A 28 17.69 4.37 -1.95
C LEU A 28 18.33 5.29 -2.99
N VAL A 29 18.84 6.45 -2.58
CA VAL A 29 19.47 7.42 -3.48
C VAL A 29 20.80 6.93 -4.06
N THR A 30 21.61 6.23 -3.26
CA THR A 30 22.93 5.75 -3.71
C THR A 30 22.83 4.62 -4.71
N ASN A 31 21.96 3.63 -4.44
CA ASN A 31 21.90 2.41 -5.23
C ASN A 31 20.90 2.52 -6.40
N TYR A 32 19.91 3.40 -6.27
CA TYR A 32 18.83 3.55 -7.25
C TYR A 32 18.62 5.01 -7.66
N PRO A 33 19.65 5.74 -8.11
CA PRO A 33 19.48 7.09 -8.64
C PRO A 33 18.52 7.08 -9.85
N PRO A 34 17.85 8.21 -10.18
CA PRO A 34 16.77 8.24 -11.17
C PRO A 34 17.11 7.52 -12.49
N ALA A 35 18.28 7.79 -13.07
CA ALA A 35 18.73 7.20 -14.33
C ALA A 35 18.92 5.67 -14.32
N SER A 36 19.01 5.04 -13.14
CA SER A 36 19.14 3.58 -12.99
C SER A 36 17.81 2.86 -12.88
N ILE A 37 16.72 3.59 -12.58
CA ILE A 37 15.39 3.01 -12.35
C ILE A 37 14.66 2.88 -13.69
N GLN A 38 14.11 1.69 -13.91
CA GLN A 38 13.20 1.43 -15.03
C GLN A 38 11.88 2.19 -14.83
N PRO A 39 11.48 3.05 -15.79
CA PRO A 39 10.17 3.71 -15.75
C PRO A 39 9.02 2.70 -15.77
N GLY A 40 7.89 3.08 -15.18
CA GLY A 40 6.68 2.25 -15.12
C GLY A 40 6.36 1.72 -13.73
N GLY A 41 5.07 1.44 -13.51
CA GLY A 41 4.58 0.76 -12.30
C GLY A 41 3.96 1.69 -11.25
N GLY A 42 3.75 2.96 -11.58
CA GLY A 42 2.96 3.91 -10.78
C GLY A 42 3.46 4.03 -9.34
N LEU A 43 2.54 3.94 -8.38
CA LEU A 43 2.88 3.97 -6.96
C LEU A 43 3.43 2.64 -6.43
N PHE A 44 3.35 1.55 -7.19
CA PHE A 44 3.84 0.25 -6.72
C PHE A 44 5.37 0.15 -6.72
N LYS A 45 6.00 0.61 -7.81
CA LYS A 45 7.45 0.57 -8.03
C LYS A 45 7.87 1.63 -9.05
N GLY A 46 9.17 1.72 -9.36
CA GLY A 46 9.67 2.66 -10.35
C GLY A 46 9.75 4.11 -9.82
N PRO A 47 10.05 5.08 -10.69
CA PRO A 47 10.42 6.44 -10.28
C PRO A 47 9.29 7.20 -9.60
N ILE A 48 8.03 7.01 -10.01
CA ILE A 48 6.87 7.66 -9.39
C ILE A 48 6.72 7.21 -7.93
N SER A 49 6.85 5.91 -7.66
CA SER A 49 6.80 5.37 -6.30
C SER A 49 7.90 5.94 -5.39
N VAL A 50 9.11 6.17 -5.93
CA VAL A 50 10.25 6.74 -5.20
C VAL A 50 10.05 8.24 -4.98
N ALA A 51 9.55 8.96 -5.98
CA ALA A 51 9.18 10.36 -5.82
C ALA A 51 8.12 10.53 -4.71
N TYR A 52 7.11 9.66 -4.70
CA TYR A 52 6.00 9.76 -3.76
C TYR A 52 6.44 9.64 -2.31
N ILE A 53 7.36 8.71 -1.98
CA ILE A 53 7.88 8.64 -0.61
C ILE A 53 8.62 9.92 -0.20
N PHE A 54 9.42 10.52 -1.09
CA PHE A 54 10.09 11.79 -0.80
C PHE A 54 9.10 12.95 -0.64
N LEU A 55 8.03 12.96 -1.44
CA LEU A 55 6.94 13.94 -1.33
C LEU A 55 6.19 13.86 0.00
N VAL A 56 5.99 12.66 0.53
CA VAL A 56 5.35 12.46 1.83
C VAL A 56 6.33 12.82 2.96
N LEU A 57 7.56 12.31 2.90
CA LEU A 57 8.55 12.52 3.95
C LEU A 57 9.00 13.98 4.07
N GLN A 58 9.06 14.76 2.99
CA GLN A 58 9.42 16.19 3.09
C GLN A 58 8.42 16.99 3.94
N GLN A 59 7.16 16.56 4.01
CA GLN A 59 6.13 17.22 4.85
C GLN A 59 6.32 16.88 6.33
N LEU A 60 6.85 15.69 6.61
CA LEU A 60 7.11 15.20 7.97
C LEU A 60 8.50 15.65 8.49
N TYR A 61 9.45 15.82 7.58
CA TYR A 61 10.85 16.18 7.85
C TYR A 61 11.31 17.30 6.91
N PRO A 62 10.86 18.56 7.12
CA PRO A 62 11.13 19.66 6.21
C PRO A 62 12.62 19.98 6.04
N ASP A 63 13.42 19.73 7.07
CA ASP A 63 14.85 20.04 7.09
C ASP A 63 15.76 18.84 6.78
N LEU A 64 15.19 17.64 6.56
CA LEU A 64 16.00 16.44 6.31
C LEU A 64 16.62 16.48 4.92
N THR A 65 17.92 16.19 4.86
CA THR A 65 18.68 16.06 3.62
C THR A 65 19.32 14.67 3.55
N ILE A 66 19.49 14.18 2.33
CA ILE A 66 20.17 12.92 2.04
C ILE A 66 21.28 13.21 1.03
N ALA A 67 22.52 12.92 1.39
CA ALA A 67 23.70 13.35 0.64
C ALA A 67 23.63 14.86 0.30
N ASP A 68 23.38 15.70 1.31
CA ASP A 68 23.23 17.16 1.22
C ASP A 68 22.12 17.65 0.26
N THR A 69 21.23 16.75 -0.17
CA THR A 69 20.13 17.07 -1.08
C THR A 69 18.80 17.06 -0.32
N PRO A 70 18.00 18.16 -0.36
CA PRO A 70 16.67 18.18 0.23
C PRO A 70 15.74 17.13 -0.36
N LEU A 71 14.83 16.58 0.45
CA LEU A 71 13.87 15.57 -0.02
C LEU A 71 12.97 16.09 -1.16
N SER A 72 12.64 17.38 -1.16
CA SER A 72 11.87 18.03 -2.23
C SER A 72 12.60 18.01 -3.58
N SER A 73 13.91 18.23 -3.58
CA SER A 73 14.76 18.14 -4.77
C SER A 73 14.89 16.69 -5.25
N LEU A 74 15.01 15.72 -4.34
CA LEU A 74 15.00 14.30 -4.69
C LEU A 74 13.66 13.90 -5.32
N SER A 75 12.54 14.25 -4.71
CA SER A 75 11.20 14.02 -5.25
C SER A 75 11.07 14.56 -6.67
N SER A 76 11.51 15.81 -6.89
CA SER A 76 11.49 16.46 -8.21
C SER A 76 12.34 15.72 -9.24
N ALA A 77 13.51 15.21 -8.85
CA ALA A 77 14.40 14.48 -9.76
C ALA A 77 13.78 13.16 -10.24
N TYR A 78 13.14 12.40 -9.35
CA TYR A 78 12.46 11.16 -9.73
C TYR A 78 11.19 11.42 -10.56
N LEU A 79 10.39 12.45 -10.21
CA LEU A 79 9.25 12.85 -11.04
C LEU A 79 9.69 13.29 -12.42
N LYS A 80 10.79 14.06 -12.52
CA LYS A 80 11.35 14.46 -13.81
C LYS A 80 11.76 13.25 -14.64
N HIS A 81 12.43 12.26 -14.04
CA HIS A 81 12.77 11.02 -14.76
C HIS A 81 11.52 10.28 -15.25
N ALA A 82 10.45 10.25 -14.45
CA ALA A 82 9.17 9.69 -14.89
C ALA A 82 8.56 10.49 -16.06
N GLN A 83 8.58 11.83 -15.99
CA GLN A 83 8.05 12.73 -17.01
C GLN A 83 8.84 12.65 -18.33
N ASP A 84 10.17 12.57 -18.25
CA ASP A 84 11.02 12.43 -19.44
C ASP A 84 10.73 11.12 -20.21
N ASN A 85 10.10 10.14 -19.56
CA ASN A 85 9.68 8.87 -20.14
C ASN A 85 8.15 8.77 -20.35
N ILE A 86 7.41 9.87 -20.26
CA ILE A 86 5.93 9.88 -20.31
C ILE A 86 5.37 9.25 -21.58
N GLY A 87 6.05 9.41 -22.72
CA GLY A 87 5.64 8.83 -24.01
C GLY A 87 5.71 7.31 -24.08
N SER A 88 6.30 6.64 -23.08
CA SER A 88 6.34 5.17 -22.99
C SER A 88 5.18 4.57 -22.19
N TYR A 89 4.42 5.40 -21.46
CA TYR A 89 3.34 4.92 -20.62
C TYR A 89 2.09 4.68 -21.46
N PRO A 90 1.44 3.52 -21.32
CA PRO A 90 0.26 3.19 -22.11
C PRO A 90 -0.96 4.05 -21.75
N GLY A 91 -0.93 4.68 -20.57
CA GLY A 91 -2.09 5.32 -19.96
C GLY A 91 -3.12 4.31 -19.46
N PRO A 92 -4.13 4.79 -18.72
CA PRO A 92 -5.18 3.94 -18.20
C PRO A 92 -5.99 3.35 -19.35
N THR A 93 -6.38 2.09 -19.20
CA THR A 93 -7.22 1.35 -20.14
C THR A 93 -8.24 0.54 -19.37
N VAL A 94 -9.29 0.07 -20.05
CA VAL A 94 -10.26 -0.86 -19.45
C VAL A 94 -9.51 -2.08 -18.90
N GLY A 95 -9.74 -2.38 -17.61
CA GLY A 95 -9.05 -3.43 -16.86
C GLY A 95 -7.68 -3.04 -16.28
N LYS A 96 -7.17 -1.83 -16.54
CA LYS A 96 -5.90 -1.29 -16.01
C LYS A 96 -6.02 0.21 -15.71
N CYS A 97 -6.67 0.55 -14.61
CA CYS A 97 -6.89 1.91 -14.10
C CYS A 97 -6.52 2.08 -12.61
N GLY A 98 -5.71 1.16 -12.06
CA GLY A 98 -5.33 1.14 -10.65
C GLY A 98 -3.99 1.82 -10.32
N LEU A 99 -3.44 1.51 -9.14
CA LEU A 99 -2.21 2.12 -8.60
C LEU A 99 -0.93 1.92 -9.41
N THR A 100 -0.93 0.98 -10.35
CA THR A 100 0.24 0.72 -11.21
C THR A 100 0.26 1.57 -12.47
N ASP A 101 -0.80 2.34 -12.74
CA ASP A 101 -0.83 3.23 -13.89
C ASP A 101 -0.05 4.53 -13.62
N ASP A 102 0.98 4.76 -14.43
CA ASP A 102 1.89 5.89 -14.28
C ASP A 102 1.22 7.25 -14.55
N ILE A 103 0.31 7.33 -15.52
CA ILE A 103 -0.38 8.58 -15.88
C ILE A 103 -1.32 9.00 -14.75
N LEU A 104 -2.15 8.07 -14.27
CA LEU A 104 -3.05 8.32 -13.14
C LEU A 104 -2.29 8.73 -11.88
N CYS A 105 -1.17 8.04 -11.58
CA CYS A 105 -0.36 8.38 -10.42
C CYS A 105 0.30 9.75 -10.54
N MET A 106 0.83 10.12 -11.72
CA MET A 106 1.40 11.45 -11.95
C MET A 106 0.36 12.56 -11.86
N LEU A 107 -0.85 12.35 -12.41
CA LEU A 107 -1.95 13.31 -12.30
C LEU A 107 -2.37 13.49 -10.84
N ALA A 108 -2.54 12.40 -10.10
CA ALA A 108 -2.94 12.47 -8.69
C ALA A 108 -1.88 13.16 -7.82
N ILE A 109 -0.60 12.80 -7.98
CA ILE A 109 0.51 13.43 -7.25
C ILE A 109 0.65 14.90 -7.64
N GLY A 110 0.57 15.22 -8.93
CA GLY A 110 0.63 16.58 -9.45
C GLY A 110 -0.48 17.43 -8.84
N ALA A 111 -1.73 17.03 -9.04
CA ALA A 111 -2.91 17.71 -8.49
C ALA A 111 -2.81 17.90 -6.96
N ALA A 112 -2.45 16.86 -6.22
CA ALA A 112 -2.37 16.93 -4.76
C ALA A 112 -1.24 17.85 -4.27
N SER A 113 -0.07 17.84 -4.93
CA SER A 113 1.11 18.60 -4.48
C SER A 113 1.09 20.07 -4.91
N SER A 114 0.57 20.38 -6.09
CA SER A 114 0.49 21.75 -6.62
C SER A 114 -0.88 22.42 -6.42
N LYS A 115 -1.87 21.69 -5.88
CA LYS A 115 -3.28 22.10 -5.85
C LYS A 115 -3.83 22.48 -7.24
N ASP A 116 -3.40 21.76 -8.27
CA ASP A 116 -3.81 21.98 -9.66
C ASP A 116 -5.17 21.33 -9.97
N ALA A 117 -6.20 22.16 -10.14
CA ALA A 117 -7.56 21.72 -10.41
C ALA A 117 -7.74 21.11 -11.81
N ASP A 118 -6.91 21.49 -12.79
CA ASP A 118 -6.99 20.96 -14.16
C ASP A 118 -6.38 19.55 -14.21
N MET A 119 -5.33 19.29 -13.44
CA MET A 119 -4.83 17.92 -13.23
C MET A 119 -5.84 17.04 -12.49
N ALA A 120 -6.55 17.59 -11.50
CA ALA A 120 -7.64 16.87 -10.83
C ALA A 120 -8.79 16.55 -11.79
N ALA A 121 -9.15 17.48 -12.67
CA ALA A 121 -10.14 17.25 -13.71
C ALA A 121 -9.68 16.18 -14.72
N SER A 122 -8.41 16.26 -15.17
CA SER A 122 -7.81 15.27 -16.07
C SER A 122 -7.78 13.87 -15.45
N LEU A 123 -7.59 13.76 -14.13
CA LEU A 123 -7.69 12.49 -13.42
C LEU A 123 -9.12 11.94 -13.52
N CYS A 124 -10.13 12.78 -13.29
CA CYS A 124 -11.55 12.43 -13.37
C CYS A 124 -12.04 12.12 -14.80
N ASP A 125 -11.40 12.68 -15.84
CA ASP A 125 -11.74 12.38 -17.23
C ASP A 125 -11.51 10.91 -17.58
N TYR A 126 -10.58 10.24 -16.88
CA TYR A 126 -10.35 8.78 -17.00
C TYR A 126 -11.34 7.91 -16.21
N SER A 127 -12.42 8.51 -15.70
CA SER A 127 -13.50 7.76 -15.05
C SER A 127 -14.20 6.83 -16.04
N ALA A 128 -14.23 7.15 -17.34
CA ALA A 128 -14.82 6.33 -18.38
C ALA A 128 -14.20 4.92 -18.42
N GLU A 129 -12.87 4.81 -18.36
CA GLU A 129 -12.16 3.54 -18.29
C GLU A 129 -12.46 2.83 -16.96
N ALA A 130 -12.56 3.57 -15.86
CA ALA A 130 -12.84 2.99 -14.54
C ALA A 130 -14.27 2.43 -14.44
N ILE A 131 -15.28 3.12 -14.96
CA ILE A 131 -16.69 2.68 -14.87
C ILE A 131 -17.09 1.67 -15.94
N ASP A 132 -16.25 1.44 -16.95
CA ASP A 132 -16.49 0.40 -17.97
C ASP A 132 -16.73 -0.96 -17.29
N PRO A 133 -17.77 -1.74 -17.64
CA PRO A 133 -18.08 -3.01 -17.00
C PRO A 133 -16.97 -4.06 -17.01
N GLU A 134 -16.06 -4.02 -17.99
CA GLU A 134 -14.94 -4.96 -18.12
C GLU A 134 -13.73 -4.57 -17.25
N SER A 135 -13.77 -3.41 -16.58
CA SER A 135 -12.70 -3.00 -15.67
C SER A 135 -12.62 -3.84 -14.39
N GLU A 136 -11.39 -4.02 -13.93
CA GLU A 136 -11.07 -4.76 -12.71
C GLU A 136 -11.42 -3.95 -11.47
N ASN A 137 -11.63 -4.62 -10.34
CA ASN A 137 -11.99 -3.95 -9.08
C ASN A 137 -10.84 -3.77 -8.11
N GLU A 138 -9.77 -4.54 -8.23
CA GLU A 138 -8.73 -4.61 -7.21
C GLU A 138 -7.78 -3.38 -7.21
N VAL A 139 -6.79 -3.35 -6.31
CA VAL A 139 -6.05 -2.13 -5.99
C VAL A 139 -4.95 -1.80 -7.01
N LEU A 140 -4.28 -2.79 -7.63
CA LEU A 140 -3.14 -2.49 -8.51
C LEU A 140 -3.56 -2.05 -9.91
N TYR A 141 -4.62 -2.63 -10.43
CA TYR A 141 -5.08 -2.52 -11.81
C TYR A 141 -6.53 -2.05 -11.90
N GLY A 142 -7.29 -2.07 -10.81
CA GLY A 142 -8.72 -1.80 -10.84
C GLY A 142 -9.19 -0.53 -10.14
N ARG A 143 -10.52 -0.43 -10.09
CA ARG A 143 -11.30 0.68 -9.52
C ARG A 143 -10.90 1.03 -8.08
N ALA A 144 -10.57 0.06 -7.23
CA ALA A 144 -10.15 0.36 -5.86
C ALA A 144 -8.83 1.15 -5.80
N GLY A 145 -7.91 0.90 -6.74
CA GLY A 145 -6.69 1.71 -6.88
C GLY A 145 -6.98 3.13 -7.33
N TYR A 146 -7.91 3.28 -8.28
CA TYR A 146 -8.39 4.59 -8.72
C TYR A 146 -9.02 5.39 -7.58
N LEU A 147 -9.83 4.75 -6.71
CA LEU A 147 -10.40 5.38 -5.52
C LEU A 147 -9.34 5.91 -4.54
N TYR A 148 -8.22 5.20 -4.37
CA TYR A 148 -7.10 5.71 -3.59
C TYR A 148 -6.54 7.01 -4.19
N LEU A 149 -6.35 7.06 -5.51
CA LEU A 149 -5.84 8.24 -6.20
C LEU A 149 -6.80 9.43 -6.09
N LEU A 150 -8.11 9.21 -6.20
CA LEU A 150 -9.11 10.25 -5.94
C LEU A 150 -9.03 10.77 -4.50
N ARG A 151 -8.92 9.89 -3.51
CA ARG A 151 -8.72 10.27 -2.09
C ARG A 151 -7.45 11.09 -1.89
N LEU A 152 -6.35 10.72 -2.55
CA LEU A 152 -5.08 11.45 -2.50
C LEU A 152 -5.25 12.89 -2.97
N VAL A 153 -5.95 13.10 -4.09
CA VAL A 153 -6.23 14.45 -4.58
C VAL A 153 -7.16 15.18 -3.60
N LYS A 154 -8.26 14.56 -3.17
CA LYS A 154 -9.25 15.19 -2.25
C LYS A 154 -8.61 15.75 -0.98
N ALA A 155 -7.59 15.10 -0.43
CA ALA A 155 -6.89 15.55 0.77
C ALA A 155 -6.32 16.98 0.64
N SER A 156 -6.01 17.45 -0.58
CA SER A 156 -5.43 18.78 -0.83
C SER A 156 -6.43 19.87 -1.23
N PHE A 157 -7.70 19.52 -1.53
CA PHE A 157 -8.70 20.42 -2.11
C PHE A 157 -9.86 20.79 -1.18
N GLY A 158 -9.72 20.61 0.13
CA GLY A 158 -10.77 20.96 1.10
C GLY A 158 -11.27 22.42 1.03
N ASP A 159 -10.46 23.33 0.46
CA ASP A 159 -10.75 24.75 0.23
C ASP A 159 -11.31 25.08 -1.17
N ASN A 160 -11.50 24.08 -2.05
CA ASN A 160 -12.03 24.26 -3.40
C ASN A 160 -13.31 23.41 -3.62
N PRO A 161 -14.50 23.98 -3.36
CA PRO A 161 -15.76 23.24 -3.45
C PRO A 161 -16.07 22.66 -4.83
N LYS A 162 -15.68 23.35 -5.92
CA LYS A 162 -15.94 22.90 -7.28
C LYS A 162 -15.15 21.64 -7.63
N THR A 163 -13.85 21.64 -7.33
CA THR A 163 -13.00 20.47 -7.56
C THR A 163 -13.39 19.32 -6.63
N MET A 164 -13.73 19.62 -5.36
CA MET A 164 -14.23 18.60 -4.43
C MET A 164 -15.54 17.97 -4.89
N GLN A 165 -16.46 18.74 -5.47
CA GLN A 165 -17.70 18.20 -6.04
C GLN A 165 -17.39 17.24 -7.19
N LEU A 166 -16.56 17.65 -8.15
CA LEU A 166 -16.14 16.79 -9.26
C LEU A 166 -15.51 15.47 -8.76
N LEU A 167 -14.59 15.54 -7.80
CA LEU A 167 -13.95 14.36 -7.23
C LEU A 167 -14.94 13.46 -6.48
N ASN A 168 -15.94 14.04 -5.80
CA ASN A 168 -16.97 13.27 -5.10
C ASN A 168 -17.94 12.58 -6.07
N ASP A 169 -18.36 13.27 -7.13
CA ASP A 169 -19.25 12.72 -8.15
C ASP A 169 -18.56 11.54 -8.86
N THR A 170 -17.32 11.74 -9.33
CA THR A 170 -16.49 10.66 -9.92
C THR A 170 -16.28 9.49 -8.96
N GLN A 171 -16.01 9.78 -7.68
CA GLN A 171 -15.84 8.73 -6.67
C GLN A 171 -17.10 7.90 -6.49
N ASP A 172 -18.27 8.54 -6.45
CA ASP A 172 -19.54 7.85 -6.27
C ASP A 172 -19.88 6.98 -7.49
N ASP A 173 -19.65 7.48 -8.71
CA ASP A 173 -19.82 6.70 -9.95
C ASP A 173 -18.95 5.44 -9.99
N VAL A 174 -17.67 5.57 -9.59
CA VAL A 174 -16.73 4.44 -9.53
C VAL A 174 -17.15 3.42 -8.46
N ILE A 175 -17.60 3.89 -7.30
CA ILE A 175 -18.07 2.97 -6.24
C ILE A 175 -19.33 2.24 -6.68
N ASP A 176 -20.29 2.94 -7.30
CA ASP A 176 -21.50 2.30 -7.80
C ASP A 176 -21.16 1.25 -8.87
N ALA A 177 -20.21 1.53 -9.78
CA ALA A 177 -19.68 0.52 -10.72
C ALA A 177 -19.06 -0.70 -10.02
N ILE A 178 -18.34 -0.53 -8.90
CA ILE A 178 -17.82 -1.66 -8.12
C ILE A 178 -18.98 -2.48 -7.50
N LEU A 179 -19.97 -1.80 -6.92
CA LEU A 179 -21.10 -2.43 -6.20
C LEU A 179 -22.06 -3.17 -7.15
N ASP A 180 -22.20 -2.68 -8.38
CA ASP A 180 -23.01 -3.28 -9.45
C ASP A 180 -22.27 -4.42 -10.16
N SER A 181 -20.94 -4.50 -10.03
CA SER A 181 -20.18 -5.61 -10.59
C SER A 181 -20.48 -6.96 -9.89
N PRO A 182 -20.34 -8.10 -10.60
CA PRO A 182 -20.64 -9.41 -10.03
C PRO A 182 -19.84 -9.72 -8.77
N ARG A 183 -20.55 -10.10 -7.70
CA ARG A 183 -19.98 -10.55 -6.43
C ARG A 183 -20.07 -12.09 -6.27
N PRO A 184 -19.08 -12.75 -5.63
CA PRO A 184 -17.86 -12.18 -5.08
C PRO A 184 -16.92 -11.66 -6.18
N TRP A 185 -16.24 -10.55 -5.92
CA TRP A 185 -15.31 -9.94 -6.87
C TRP A 185 -14.17 -10.89 -7.22
N LYS A 186 -13.79 -10.91 -8.50
CA LYS A 186 -12.74 -11.78 -9.03
C LYS A 186 -11.69 -10.93 -9.74
N TRP A 187 -10.46 -11.41 -9.71
CA TRP A 187 -9.37 -10.94 -10.54
C TRP A 187 -8.71 -12.18 -11.16
N HIS A 188 -8.49 -12.18 -12.48
CA HIS A 188 -8.08 -13.38 -13.24
C HIS A 188 -8.88 -14.64 -12.89
N GLY A 189 -10.20 -14.49 -12.74
CA GLY A 189 -11.12 -15.60 -12.46
C GLY A 189 -11.08 -16.17 -11.04
N LYS A 190 -10.21 -15.68 -10.14
CA LYS A 190 -10.12 -16.11 -8.73
C LYS A 190 -10.68 -15.06 -7.78
N VAL A 191 -11.30 -15.52 -6.69
CA VAL A 191 -11.79 -14.65 -5.61
C VAL A 191 -10.64 -14.43 -4.63
N TYR A 192 -9.92 -13.32 -4.76
CA TYR A 192 -8.83 -12.99 -3.84
C TYR A 192 -9.37 -12.36 -2.54
N ILE A 193 -8.67 -12.57 -1.43
CA ILE A 193 -9.08 -12.07 -0.10
C ILE A 193 -8.24 -10.87 0.34
N GLY A 194 -6.94 -10.87 0.03
CA GLY A 194 -5.97 -9.92 0.57
C GLY A 194 -6.10 -8.47 0.09
N ALA A 195 -5.29 -7.58 0.66
CA ALA A 195 -5.47 -6.13 0.54
C ALA A 195 -5.17 -5.56 -0.85
N VAL A 196 -4.36 -6.28 -1.65
CA VAL A 196 -3.91 -5.80 -2.95
C VAL A 196 -4.85 -6.25 -4.05
N HIS A 197 -5.10 -7.57 -4.17
CA HIS A 197 -5.90 -8.13 -5.27
C HIS A 197 -7.34 -8.50 -4.87
N GLY A 198 -7.71 -8.35 -3.60
CA GLY A 198 -8.85 -9.05 -3.03
C GLY A 198 -9.91 -8.19 -2.36
N ALA A 199 -10.92 -8.89 -1.86
CA ALA A 199 -12.12 -8.30 -1.28
C ALA A 199 -11.84 -7.32 -0.14
N ILE A 200 -10.88 -7.59 0.76
CA ILE A 200 -10.58 -6.64 1.85
C ILE A 200 -9.98 -5.33 1.31
N GLY A 201 -9.19 -5.40 0.23
CA GLY A 201 -8.67 -4.26 -0.50
C GLY A 201 -9.79 -3.35 -0.99
N ILE A 202 -10.72 -3.96 -1.72
CA ILE A 202 -11.89 -3.30 -2.32
C ILE A 202 -12.78 -2.67 -1.24
N ILE A 203 -13.16 -3.45 -0.21
CA ILE A 203 -13.99 -2.98 0.90
C ILE A 203 -13.34 -1.76 1.58
N THR A 204 -12.03 -1.82 1.83
CA THR A 204 -11.32 -0.74 2.51
C THR A 204 -11.36 0.55 1.71
N GLN A 205 -11.09 0.50 0.40
CA GLN A 205 -11.09 1.70 -0.43
C GLN A 205 -12.48 2.33 -0.52
N ILE A 206 -13.54 1.52 -0.71
CA ILE A 206 -14.92 2.01 -0.72
C ILE A 206 -15.30 2.67 0.62
N VAL A 207 -14.98 2.02 1.75
CA VAL A 207 -15.35 2.54 3.07
C VAL A 207 -14.61 3.84 3.37
N LEU A 208 -13.31 3.92 3.08
CA LEU A 208 -12.52 5.14 3.35
C LEU A 208 -12.95 6.33 2.48
N CYS A 209 -13.62 6.10 1.34
CA CYS A 209 -14.16 7.15 0.48
C CYS A 209 -15.36 7.89 1.09
N ASN A 210 -16.28 7.16 1.75
CA ASN A 210 -17.40 7.73 2.50
C ASN A 210 -17.96 6.66 3.47
N PRO A 211 -17.45 6.63 4.72
CA PRO A 211 -17.75 5.52 5.63
C PRO A 211 -19.24 5.39 5.96
N GLN A 212 -19.92 6.53 6.18
CA GLN A 212 -21.33 6.55 6.56
C GLN A 212 -22.25 6.07 5.43
N LYS A 213 -21.90 6.38 4.17
CA LYS A 213 -22.69 5.97 2.99
C LYS A 213 -22.49 4.50 2.65
N TYR A 214 -21.26 3.98 2.76
CA TYR A 214 -20.91 2.68 2.16
C TYR A 214 -20.65 1.54 3.14
N ALA A 215 -20.24 1.79 4.39
CA ALA A 215 -20.03 0.70 5.34
C ALA A 215 -21.29 -0.18 5.56
N PRO A 216 -22.51 0.38 5.70
CA PRO A 216 -23.71 -0.44 5.84
C PRO A 216 -23.98 -1.36 4.63
N LYS A 217 -23.56 -0.96 3.43
CA LYS A 217 -23.75 -1.75 2.19
C LYS A 217 -22.79 -2.94 2.09
N LEU A 218 -21.72 -2.96 2.88
CA LEU A 218 -20.61 -3.92 2.80
C LEU A 218 -20.50 -4.81 4.05
N GLU A 219 -21.42 -4.67 5.01
CA GLU A 219 -21.38 -5.41 6.27
C GLU A 219 -21.46 -6.93 6.04
N THR A 220 -22.28 -7.38 5.09
CA THR A 220 -22.42 -8.80 4.77
C THR A 220 -21.14 -9.37 4.15
N GLU A 221 -20.56 -8.66 3.18
CA GLU A 221 -19.31 -9.04 2.52
C GLU A 221 -18.16 -9.13 3.53
N LEU A 222 -18.04 -8.16 4.43
CA LEU A 222 -17.04 -8.17 5.47
C LEU A 222 -17.27 -9.33 6.46
N ALA A 223 -18.52 -9.58 6.86
CA ALA A 223 -18.86 -10.68 7.74
C ALA A 223 -18.48 -12.05 7.13
N VAL A 224 -18.74 -12.25 5.84
CA VAL A 224 -18.33 -13.45 5.10
C VAL A 224 -16.80 -13.54 5.02
N LEU A 225 -16.11 -12.44 4.70
CA LEU A 225 -14.65 -12.41 4.61
C LEU A 225 -13.99 -12.89 5.91
N LEU A 226 -14.49 -12.44 7.05
CA LEU A 226 -13.99 -12.83 8.38
C LEU A 226 -14.10 -14.33 8.64
N THR A 227 -15.03 -15.04 7.98
CA THR A 227 -15.17 -16.51 8.13
C THR A 227 -14.05 -17.30 7.45
N TYR A 228 -13.29 -16.69 6.54
CA TYR A 228 -12.17 -17.35 5.88
C TYR A 228 -10.89 -17.41 6.73
N GLN A 229 -10.89 -16.83 7.95
CA GLN A 229 -9.72 -16.89 8.82
C GLN A 229 -9.41 -18.34 9.23
N PHE A 230 -8.18 -18.77 9.02
CA PHE A 230 -7.72 -20.10 9.41
C PHE A 230 -7.65 -20.28 10.93
N GLU A 231 -7.54 -21.54 11.35
CA GLU A 231 -7.20 -21.88 12.73
C GLU A 231 -5.88 -21.25 13.18
N SER A 232 -4.92 -21.09 12.28
CA SER A 232 -3.63 -20.42 12.53
C SER A 232 -3.72 -18.90 12.71
N GLY A 233 -4.89 -18.29 12.46
CA GLY A 233 -5.08 -16.84 12.45
C GLY A 233 -4.79 -16.14 11.13
N ASN A 234 -4.15 -16.84 10.19
CA ASN A 234 -3.90 -16.30 8.84
C ASN A 234 -5.17 -16.30 7.97
N PHE A 235 -5.09 -15.69 6.79
CA PHE A 235 -6.14 -15.72 5.77
C PHE A 235 -5.63 -16.36 4.47
N PRO A 236 -6.50 -17.02 3.69
CA PRO A 236 -6.12 -17.54 2.38
C PRO A 236 -5.81 -16.41 1.41
N SER A 237 -4.96 -16.68 0.41
CA SER A 237 -4.75 -15.72 -0.68
C SER A 237 -6.02 -15.53 -1.52
N SER A 238 -6.72 -16.64 -1.80
CA SER A 238 -7.91 -16.70 -2.64
C SER A 238 -8.80 -17.90 -2.29
N VAL A 239 -10.03 -17.87 -2.80
CA VAL A 239 -11.01 -18.96 -2.75
C VAL A 239 -11.19 -19.54 -4.17
N PRO A 240 -11.24 -20.89 -4.36
CA PRO A 240 -11.15 -21.93 -3.34
C PRO A 240 -9.80 -21.95 -2.61
N VAL A 241 -9.85 -22.34 -1.34
CA VAL A 241 -8.69 -22.32 -0.45
C VAL A 241 -7.67 -23.37 -0.90
N GLU A 242 -6.45 -22.95 -1.20
CA GLU A 242 -5.36 -23.86 -1.57
C GLU A 242 -4.48 -24.21 -0.36
N LYS A 243 -3.79 -23.22 0.22
CA LYS A 243 -2.80 -23.41 1.30
C LYS A 243 -2.71 -22.22 2.24
N ASP A 244 -2.59 -22.49 3.53
CA ASP A 244 -2.20 -21.51 4.55
C ASP A 244 -0.68 -21.32 4.53
N ARG A 245 -0.21 -20.34 3.75
CA ARG A 245 1.23 -20.13 3.51
C ARG A 245 1.67 -18.68 3.50
N LEU A 246 0.89 -17.80 2.87
CA LEU A 246 1.30 -16.42 2.64
C LEU A 246 0.88 -15.57 3.84
N VAL A 247 1.86 -14.93 4.48
CA VAL A 247 1.67 -13.96 5.56
C VAL A 247 2.27 -12.65 5.05
N GLN A 248 1.53 -11.99 4.17
CA GLN A 248 1.96 -10.83 3.40
C GLN A 248 0.84 -9.77 3.36
N VAL A 249 1.18 -8.51 3.08
CA VAL A 249 0.17 -7.46 2.88
C VAL A 249 -0.68 -7.76 1.66
N CYS A 250 -0.08 -8.20 0.56
CA CYS A 250 -0.86 -8.61 -0.62
C CYS A 250 -1.76 -9.83 -0.37
N HIS A 251 -1.25 -10.82 0.38
CA HIS A 251 -1.94 -12.09 0.61
C HIS A 251 -1.71 -12.58 2.04
N GLY A 252 -2.75 -12.54 2.88
CA GLY A 252 -2.74 -13.09 4.23
C GLY A 252 -3.13 -12.08 5.31
N ALA A 253 -2.87 -12.47 6.57
CA ALA A 253 -3.23 -11.70 7.75
C ALA A 253 -2.71 -10.24 7.73
N PRO A 254 -1.47 -9.93 7.35
CA PRO A 254 -0.98 -8.55 7.43
C PRO A 254 -1.88 -7.55 6.73
N GLY A 255 -2.24 -7.84 5.47
CA GLY A 255 -3.12 -6.98 4.68
C GLY A 255 -4.50 -6.86 5.29
N VAL A 256 -5.09 -8.00 5.68
CA VAL A 256 -6.42 -8.02 6.28
C VAL A 256 -6.45 -7.23 7.60
N ILE A 257 -5.42 -7.37 8.44
CA ILE A 257 -5.38 -6.71 9.75
C ILE A 257 -5.18 -5.19 9.63
N VAL A 258 -4.32 -4.71 8.72
CA VAL A 258 -4.17 -3.25 8.51
C VAL A 258 -5.46 -2.64 7.97
N SER A 259 -6.14 -3.33 7.05
CA SER A 259 -7.45 -2.93 6.53
C SER A 259 -8.51 -2.85 7.63
N LEU A 260 -8.66 -3.93 8.41
CA LEU A 260 -9.64 -4.01 9.50
C LEU A 260 -9.42 -2.91 10.52
N ASN A 261 -8.17 -2.62 10.89
CA ASN A 261 -7.87 -1.53 11.82
C ASN A 261 -8.27 -0.15 11.29
N SER A 262 -8.24 0.06 9.97
CA SER A 262 -8.67 1.32 9.34
C SER A 262 -10.18 1.48 9.25
N ILE A 263 -10.96 0.40 9.25
CA ILE A 263 -12.41 0.47 8.98
C ILE A 263 -13.30 -0.01 10.13
N LYS A 264 -12.73 -0.66 11.16
CA LYS A 264 -13.51 -1.32 12.24
C LYS A 264 -14.54 -0.44 12.92
N GLU A 265 -14.27 0.87 13.06
CA GLU A 265 -15.18 1.80 13.74
C GLU A 265 -16.48 2.02 12.96
N TYR A 266 -16.48 1.75 11.65
CA TYR A 266 -17.64 1.89 10.78
C TYR A 266 -18.50 0.62 10.71
N PHE A 267 -18.10 -0.46 11.39
CA PHE A 267 -18.83 -1.74 11.45
C PHE A 267 -19.13 -2.14 12.90
N PRO A 268 -19.96 -1.38 13.64
CA PRO A 268 -20.22 -1.63 15.06
C PRO A 268 -20.81 -3.03 15.32
N ALA A 269 -21.64 -3.56 14.42
CA ALA A 269 -22.22 -4.90 14.53
C ALA A 269 -21.19 -6.04 14.39
N LEU A 270 -20.04 -5.77 13.76
CA LEU A 270 -18.95 -6.72 13.56
C LEU A 270 -17.77 -6.49 14.50
N ARG A 271 -17.82 -5.48 15.37
CA ARG A 271 -16.69 -5.04 16.19
C ARG A 271 -15.99 -6.20 16.92
N ASP A 272 -16.74 -7.00 17.66
CA ASP A 272 -16.17 -8.13 18.42
C ASP A 272 -15.54 -9.19 17.51
N LYS A 273 -16.13 -9.44 16.33
CA LYS A 273 -15.58 -10.38 15.34
C LYS A 273 -14.29 -9.84 14.74
N ILE A 274 -14.26 -8.55 14.42
CA ILE A 274 -13.08 -7.87 13.89
C ILE A 274 -11.96 -7.87 14.91
N GLU A 275 -12.24 -7.52 16.17
CA GLU A 275 -11.23 -7.48 17.24
C GLU A 275 -10.63 -8.88 17.50
N LYS A 276 -11.46 -9.93 17.51
CA LYS A 276 -10.97 -11.32 17.59
C LYS A 276 -10.12 -11.72 16.39
N ALA A 277 -10.56 -11.37 15.17
CA ALA A 277 -9.80 -11.66 13.96
C ALA A 277 -8.46 -10.93 13.93
N VAL A 278 -8.42 -9.67 14.38
CA VAL A 278 -7.19 -8.86 14.51
C VAL A 278 -6.23 -9.49 15.53
N ALA A 279 -6.71 -9.89 16.70
CA ALA A 279 -5.87 -10.52 17.72
C ALA A 279 -5.21 -11.80 17.17
N LYS A 280 -6.02 -12.70 16.60
CA LYS A 280 -5.56 -13.96 16.03
C LYS A 280 -4.65 -13.77 14.81
N GLY A 281 -4.95 -12.77 13.97
CA GLY A 281 -4.10 -12.41 12.84
C GLY A 281 -2.72 -11.94 13.27
N ARG A 282 -2.63 -11.18 14.37
CA ARG A 282 -1.33 -10.74 14.93
C ARG A 282 -0.49 -11.90 15.46
N GLU A 283 -1.11 -12.92 16.05
CA GLU A 283 -0.41 -14.15 16.45
C GLU A 283 0.23 -14.84 15.23
N ALA A 284 -0.52 -14.97 14.13
CA ALA A 284 0.00 -15.54 12.89
C ALA A 284 1.18 -14.74 12.31
N ILE A 285 1.12 -13.41 12.39
CA ILE A 285 2.17 -12.51 11.92
C ILE A 285 3.39 -12.56 12.85
N TRP A 286 3.18 -12.65 14.15
CA TRP A 286 4.27 -12.81 15.11
C TRP A 286 5.07 -14.10 14.86
N GLU A 287 4.37 -15.20 14.56
CA GLU A 287 5.00 -16.49 14.31
C GLU A 287 5.69 -16.58 12.93
N ARG A 288 5.08 -16.01 11.89
CA ARG A 288 5.45 -16.26 10.47
C ARG A 288 5.74 -15.01 9.65
N GLY A 289 5.75 -13.83 10.26
CA GLY A 289 5.88 -12.54 9.58
C GLY A 289 7.32 -12.11 9.25
N LEU A 290 8.33 -12.79 9.80
CA LEU A 290 9.75 -12.59 9.47
C LEU A 290 10.11 -13.31 8.17
N LEU A 291 9.71 -12.70 7.05
CA LEU A 291 9.85 -13.29 5.72
C LEU A 291 11.30 -13.32 5.24
N THR A 292 11.64 -14.32 4.43
CA THR A 292 12.93 -14.42 3.74
C THR A 292 13.04 -13.46 2.55
N LYS A 293 11.93 -12.85 2.12
CA LYS A 293 11.93 -11.82 1.08
C LYS A 293 12.60 -10.56 1.60
N GLU A 294 13.35 -9.89 0.73
CA GLU A 294 13.87 -8.56 0.99
C GLU A 294 12.79 -7.63 1.60
N PRO A 295 13.08 -6.98 2.74
CA PRO A 295 12.09 -6.18 3.46
C PRO A 295 11.46 -5.09 2.59
N CYS A 296 10.13 -5.12 2.49
CA CYS A 296 9.30 -4.19 1.72
C CYS A 296 7.88 -4.15 2.29
N LEU A 297 7.00 -3.29 1.75
CA LEU A 297 5.61 -3.17 2.21
C LEU A 297 4.70 -4.32 1.74
N CYS A 298 4.82 -4.79 0.51
CA CYS A 298 3.83 -5.70 -0.09
C CYS A 298 3.91 -7.13 0.48
N HIS A 299 5.11 -7.68 0.56
CA HIS A 299 5.34 -9.05 0.96
C HIS A 299 6.72 -9.23 1.60
N GLY A 300 7.09 -8.30 2.48
CA GLY A 300 8.30 -8.32 3.28
C GLY A 300 8.01 -7.96 4.75
N ILE A 301 9.07 -8.03 5.56
CA ILE A 301 9.00 -7.80 7.02
C ILE A 301 8.41 -6.41 7.35
N SER A 302 8.84 -5.37 6.63
CA SER A 302 8.44 -3.98 6.88
C SER A 302 6.92 -3.80 6.82
N GLY A 303 6.26 -4.32 5.79
CA GLY A 303 4.79 -4.25 5.68
C GLY A 303 4.07 -5.11 6.70
N ASN A 304 4.60 -6.30 7.00
CA ASN A 304 4.04 -7.18 8.02
C ASN A 304 4.03 -6.53 9.41
N ALA A 305 5.09 -5.79 9.73
CA ALA A 305 5.22 -5.11 11.01
C ALA A 305 4.08 -4.11 11.27
N LEU A 306 3.56 -3.43 10.24
CA LEU A 306 2.50 -2.42 10.38
C LEU A 306 1.19 -2.96 10.96
N ALA A 307 0.96 -4.28 10.88
CA ALA A 307 -0.22 -4.93 11.46
C ALA A 307 -0.11 -5.16 12.98
N LEU A 308 1.08 -5.01 13.56
CA LEU A 308 1.40 -5.38 14.94
C LEU A 308 1.27 -4.20 15.92
N GLN A 309 1.28 -4.52 17.22
CA GLN A 309 1.34 -3.52 18.28
C GLN A 309 2.77 -2.96 18.41
N ASP A 310 2.94 -1.87 19.16
CA ASP A 310 4.15 -1.04 19.10
C ASP A 310 5.45 -1.82 19.37
N LYS A 311 5.48 -2.66 20.42
CA LYS A 311 6.68 -3.42 20.78
C LYS A 311 7.05 -4.45 19.72
N GLU A 312 6.06 -5.18 19.22
CA GLU A 312 6.25 -6.20 18.19
C GLU A 312 6.60 -5.55 16.84
N PHE A 313 5.98 -4.42 16.51
CA PHE A 313 6.30 -3.60 15.33
C PHE A 313 7.77 -3.16 15.35
N GLU A 314 8.22 -2.51 16.42
CA GLU A 314 9.63 -2.09 16.58
C GLU A 314 10.60 -3.28 16.48
N HIS A 315 10.21 -4.42 17.07
CA HIS A 315 11.01 -5.64 17.04
C HIS A 315 11.16 -6.21 15.62
N LEU A 316 10.07 -6.38 14.86
CA LEU A 316 10.20 -6.86 13.47
C LEU A 316 11.03 -5.91 12.62
N LEU A 317 10.95 -4.59 12.85
CA LEU A 317 11.77 -3.64 12.11
C LEU A 317 13.27 -3.84 12.33
N THR A 318 13.70 -4.41 13.46
CA THR A 318 15.13 -4.69 13.70
C THR A 318 15.74 -5.61 12.65
N TYR A 319 14.95 -6.50 12.03
CA TYR A 319 15.36 -7.40 10.94
C TYR A 319 15.40 -6.72 9.57
N THR A 320 15.05 -5.44 9.50
CA THR A 320 15.00 -4.67 8.24
C THR A 320 16.18 -3.70 8.08
N THR A 321 17.13 -3.70 9.02
CA THR A 321 18.31 -2.84 8.90
C THR A 321 19.24 -3.29 7.77
N GLY A 322 20.08 -2.37 7.28
CA GLY A 322 21.07 -2.70 6.26
C GLY A 322 22.04 -3.82 6.66
N ASN A 323 22.35 -3.95 7.95
CA ASN A 323 23.23 -5.01 8.45
C ASN A 323 22.52 -6.36 8.47
N GLU A 324 21.27 -6.41 8.92
CA GLU A 324 20.49 -7.65 8.93
C GLU A 324 20.22 -8.14 7.51
N MET A 325 19.93 -7.24 6.55
CA MET A 325 19.79 -7.64 5.15
C MET A 325 21.08 -8.25 4.58
N LYS A 326 22.24 -7.66 4.87
CA LYS A 326 23.54 -8.22 4.47
C LYS A 326 23.83 -9.57 5.13
N ALA A 327 23.46 -9.74 6.40
CA ALA A 327 23.60 -11.01 7.12
C ALA A 327 22.71 -12.10 6.49
N MET A 328 21.42 -11.80 6.27
CA MET A 328 20.49 -12.71 5.60
C MET A 328 20.95 -13.09 4.18
N GLU A 329 21.53 -12.15 3.43
CA GLU A 329 22.11 -12.42 2.10
C GLU A 329 23.32 -13.35 2.19
N LYS A 330 24.25 -13.08 3.12
CA LYS A 330 25.44 -13.90 3.36
C LYS A 330 25.07 -15.34 3.74
N ASP A 331 24.00 -15.51 4.51
CA ASP A 331 23.51 -16.82 4.95
C ASP A 331 22.63 -17.52 3.89
N GLY A 332 22.44 -16.91 2.72
CA GLY A 332 21.64 -17.48 1.62
C GLY A 332 20.13 -17.50 1.91
N LEU A 333 19.67 -16.75 2.91
CA LEU A 333 18.27 -16.66 3.31
C LEU A 333 17.50 -15.59 2.53
N LEU A 334 18.16 -14.52 2.09
CA LEU A 334 17.50 -13.38 1.47
C LEU A 334 17.08 -13.64 0.02
N GLU A 335 15.79 -13.63 -0.26
CA GLU A 335 15.23 -13.57 -1.61
C GLU A 335 15.15 -12.10 -2.08
N LYS A 336 15.98 -11.73 -3.06
CA LYS A 336 16.06 -10.35 -3.57
C LYS A 336 14.73 -9.87 -4.16
N SER A 337 14.45 -8.58 -4.03
CA SER A 337 13.35 -7.94 -4.74
C SER A 337 13.64 -7.82 -6.24
N SER A 338 12.60 -7.91 -7.06
CA SER A 338 12.70 -7.60 -8.50
C SER A 338 12.75 -6.09 -8.77
N SER A 339 12.32 -5.28 -7.79
CA SER A 339 12.23 -3.82 -7.87
C SER A 339 12.60 -3.26 -6.50
N PRO A 340 13.88 -3.38 -6.09
CA PRO A 340 14.35 -3.06 -4.74
C PRO A 340 14.30 -1.56 -4.39
N GLU A 341 14.01 -0.68 -5.35
CA GLU A 341 13.76 0.74 -5.15
C GLU A 341 12.32 1.05 -4.71
N GLY A 342 11.36 0.23 -5.16
CA GLY A 342 9.94 0.59 -5.18
C GLY A 342 9.29 0.75 -3.82
N LEU A 343 8.20 1.53 -3.76
CA LEU A 343 7.43 1.75 -2.53
C LEU A 343 6.86 0.44 -1.98
N PHE A 344 6.23 -0.38 -2.81
CA PHE A 344 5.64 -1.63 -2.34
C PHE A 344 6.66 -2.78 -2.29
N THR A 345 7.78 -2.67 -2.98
CA THR A 345 8.67 -3.79 -3.28
C THR A 345 10.08 -3.66 -2.70
N GLY A 346 10.45 -2.52 -2.10
CA GLY A 346 11.83 -2.31 -1.65
C GLY A 346 12.04 -1.14 -0.69
N GLU A 347 13.14 -0.40 -0.92
CA GLU A 347 13.69 0.58 0.02
C GLU A 347 12.71 1.72 0.34
N ALA A 348 12.00 2.26 -0.65
CA ALA A 348 11.07 3.37 -0.40
C ALA A 348 9.99 2.99 0.63
N GLY A 349 9.46 1.77 0.55
CA GLY A 349 8.52 1.26 1.55
C GLY A 349 9.12 0.97 2.91
N ARG A 350 10.38 0.53 2.92
CA ARG A 350 11.11 0.32 4.17
C ARG A 350 11.41 1.64 4.88
N ALA A 351 11.74 2.70 4.15
CA ALA A 351 11.90 4.05 4.68
C ALA A 351 10.60 4.51 5.38
N TRP A 352 9.46 4.31 4.72
CA TRP A 352 8.15 4.64 5.30
C TRP A 352 7.94 3.99 6.68
N CYS A 353 8.20 2.69 6.82
CA CYS A 353 8.03 2.01 8.10
C CYS A 353 8.96 2.57 9.20
N TRP A 354 10.17 3.00 8.85
CA TRP A 354 11.05 3.67 9.82
C TRP A 354 10.55 5.05 10.21
N ALA A 355 9.99 5.83 9.29
CA ALA A 355 9.34 7.10 9.61
C ALA A 355 8.11 6.92 10.51
N VAL A 356 7.31 5.86 10.28
CA VAL A 356 6.20 5.48 11.17
C VAL A 356 6.70 5.21 12.59
N ALA A 357 7.81 4.49 12.74
CA ALA A 357 8.41 4.23 14.05
C ALA A 357 9.01 5.48 14.70
N ASP A 358 9.68 6.34 13.91
CA ASP A 358 10.37 7.53 14.40
C ASP A 358 9.41 8.57 14.96
N LEU A 359 8.33 8.85 14.24
CA LEU A 359 7.35 9.86 14.60
C LEU A 359 6.15 9.31 15.38
N GLY A 360 6.11 8.00 15.64
CA GLY A 360 4.96 7.35 16.28
C GLY A 360 3.65 7.50 15.50
N LEU A 361 3.73 7.45 14.17
CA LEU A 361 2.58 7.65 13.29
C LEU A 361 1.58 6.49 13.43
N LYS A 362 0.33 6.74 13.01
CA LYS A 362 -0.65 5.67 12.79
C LYS A 362 -0.04 4.65 11.81
N LYS A 363 0.00 3.38 12.20
CA LYS A 363 0.52 2.30 11.36
C LYS A 363 -0.39 2.09 10.16
N ALA A 364 0.03 2.61 9.02
CA ALA A 364 -0.66 2.50 7.74
C ALA A 364 0.34 2.12 6.64
N VAL A 365 -0.14 1.42 5.62
CA VAL A 365 0.60 1.14 4.40
C VAL A 365 0.44 2.36 3.50
N LEU A 366 1.55 3.05 3.23
CA LEU A 366 1.58 4.19 2.31
C LEU A 366 1.18 3.76 0.90
N GLY A 367 0.28 4.51 0.26
CA GLY A 367 -0.29 4.09 -1.02
C GLY A 367 -1.54 3.22 -0.86
N TYR A 368 -2.13 3.14 0.34
CA TYR A 368 -3.28 2.27 0.59
C TYR A 368 -4.28 2.83 1.62
N ASN A 369 -3.89 2.94 2.89
CA ASN A 369 -4.79 3.30 4.00
C ASN A 369 -4.26 4.44 4.89
N ASP A 370 -3.37 5.27 4.33
CA ASP A 370 -2.63 6.33 5.00
C ASP A 370 -3.29 7.73 4.96
N LEU A 371 -4.30 7.93 4.09
CA LEU A 371 -5.03 9.20 3.90
C LEU A 371 -6.33 9.28 4.70
#